data_AF-A0A6A4WIZ2-F1
#
_entry.id   AF-A0A6A4WIZ2-F1
#
_cell.length_a   1.000
_cell.length_b   1.000
_cell.length_c   1.000
_cell.angle_alpha   90.00
_cell.angle_beta   90.00
_cell.angle_gamma   90.00
#
_symmetry.space_group_name_H-M   'P 1'
#
loop_
_entity.id
_entity.type
_entity.pdbx_description
1 polymer ?
#
loop_
_entity_poly.entity_id
_entity_poly.type
_entity_poly.pdbx_seq_one_letter_code
_entity_poly.pdbx_strand_id
1 'polypeptide(L)'
;MAAALGSVLAVHLAVHLAVHLPSTAGYNVDVDGWVAYRGPVGSLFGFSVAGYTDTNSSWVIVGAPRANTSQPGVVQGGAVFRCAADPPATGDSPLRTCQQLPFDEKGNNAVSGRQIVDKSGQWFGALVATSPGVNNSGVVVACAPRYLWYTSNRKRRDPVGTCFVAKNGFTEIDEYSPCRTESWGYHRQGYCQAGFGASINKVSGCQERIAPSHRDVDRRPIAIDARLDTEVHAFYMTVPGETLKCGRLSRDLAPVSLISQFG
;
A
#
# COMPACT_ATOMS: atom_id res chain seq x y z
N MET A 1 -55.92 -19.00 14.21
CA MET A 1 -55.21 -20.26 13.88
C MET A 1 -54.09 -20.07 12.85
N ALA A 2 -54.26 -19.29 11.78
CA ALA A 2 -53.22 -19.06 10.77
C ALA A 2 -51.92 -18.39 11.29
N ALA A 3 -52.01 -17.46 12.25
CA ALA A 3 -50.84 -16.77 12.80
C ALA A 3 -49.86 -17.67 13.58
N ALA A 4 -50.38 -18.71 14.25
CA ALA A 4 -49.57 -19.63 15.06
C ALA A 4 -48.78 -20.64 14.22
N LEU A 5 -49.29 -20.99 13.03
CA LEU A 5 -48.60 -21.88 12.08
C LEU A 5 -47.42 -21.19 11.41
N GLY A 6 -47.55 -19.88 11.09
CA GLY A 6 -46.47 -19.08 10.52
C GLY A 6 -45.27 -18.92 11.47
N SER A 7 -45.52 -18.72 12.77
CA SER A 7 -44.45 -18.62 13.77
C SER A 7 -43.69 -19.94 13.96
N VAL A 8 -44.38 -21.08 13.92
CA VAL A 8 -43.75 -22.39 14.07
C VAL A 8 -42.89 -22.74 12.84
N LEU A 9 -43.39 -22.45 11.64
CA LEU A 9 -42.63 -22.67 10.40
C LEU A 9 -41.38 -21.79 10.33
N ALA A 10 -41.48 -20.53 10.77
CA ALA A 10 -40.34 -19.61 10.82
C ALA A 10 -39.25 -20.08 11.81
N VAL A 11 -39.64 -20.61 12.97
CA VAL A 11 -38.70 -21.19 13.94
C VAL A 11 -38.02 -22.43 13.37
N HIS A 12 -38.76 -23.34 12.73
CA HIS A 12 -38.17 -24.52 12.10
C HIS A 12 -37.22 -24.16 10.95
N LEU A 13 -37.58 -23.18 10.13
CA LEU A 13 -36.73 -22.71 9.04
C LEU A 13 -35.45 -22.05 9.59
N ALA A 14 -35.56 -21.24 10.64
CA ALA A 14 -34.42 -20.61 11.30
C ALA A 14 -33.49 -21.63 11.96
N VAL A 15 -34.03 -22.67 12.58
CA VAL A 15 -33.24 -23.79 13.15
C VAL A 15 -32.54 -24.58 12.06
N HIS A 16 -33.22 -24.91 10.96
CA HIS A 16 -32.58 -25.57 9.83
C HIS A 16 -31.51 -24.70 9.17
N LEU A 17 -31.74 -23.40 9.02
CA LEU A 17 -30.73 -22.47 8.51
C LEU A 17 -29.51 -22.43 9.45
N ALA A 18 -29.73 -22.32 10.77
CA ALA A 18 -28.64 -22.29 11.76
C ALA A 18 -27.85 -23.61 11.85
N VAL A 19 -28.51 -24.76 11.65
CA VAL A 19 -27.90 -26.09 11.72
C VAL A 19 -27.20 -26.48 10.41
N HIS A 20 -27.70 -26.02 9.26
CA HIS A 20 -27.14 -26.34 7.94
C HIS A 20 -26.27 -25.24 7.34
N LEU A 21 -26.09 -24.10 8.02
CA LEU A 21 -25.01 -23.18 7.68
C LEU A 21 -23.68 -23.85 8.07
N PRO A 22 -22.83 -24.24 7.10
CA PRO A 22 -21.53 -24.80 7.43
C PRO A 22 -20.72 -23.70 8.10
N SER A 23 -20.44 -23.86 9.39
CA SER A 23 -19.37 -23.14 10.06
C SER A 23 -18.06 -23.64 9.48
N THR A 24 -17.60 -22.99 8.42
CA THR A 24 -16.27 -23.24 7.86
C THR A 24 -15.24 -22.70 8.84
N ALA A 25 -14.70 -23.57 9.70
CA ALA A 25 -13.49 -23.26 10.43
C ALA A 25 -12.32 -23.27 9.44
N GLY A 26 -11.46 -22.26 9.48
CA GLY A 26 -10.18 -22.31 8.77
C GLY A 26 -9.40 -23.54 9.26
N TYR A 27 -9.02 -24.43 8.35
CA TYR A 27 -8.49 -25.74 8.73
C TYR A 27 -6.95 -25.82 8.64
N ASN A 28 -6.31 -24.85 7.99
CA ASN A 28 -4.88 -24.88 7.66
C ASN A 28 -4.11 -23.62 8.09
N VAL A 29 -4.70 -22.75 8.91
CA VAL A 29 -4.00 -21.65 9.57
C VAL A 29 -3.70 -22.10 10.99
N ASP A 30 -2.42 -22.14 11.35
CA ASP A 30 -2.00 -22.43 12.72
C ASP A 30 -2.36 -21.25 13.62
N VAL A 31 -3.32 -21.48 14.53
CA VAL A 31 -3.80 -20.47 15.49
C VAL A 31 -3.07 -20.53 16.83
N ASP A 32 -2.26 -21.58 17.06
CA ASP A 32 -1.51 -21.78 18.29
C ASP A 32 -0.06 -21.29 18.13
N GLY A 33 0.59 -21.64 17.00
CA GLY A 33 1.96 -21.28 16.65
C GLY A 33 2.11 -19.94 15.93
N TRP A 34 1.41 -18.89 16.38
CA TRP A 34 1.46 -17.58 15.73
C TRP A 34 2.74 -16.79 16.04
N VAL A 35 3.08 -15.85 15.14
CA VAL A 35 4.18 -14.89 15.32
C VAL A 35 3.58 -13.48 15.36
N ALA A 36 3.95 -12.67 16.36
CA ALA A 36 3.53 -11.27 16.42
C ALA A 36 4.69 -10.30 16.26
N TYR A 37 4.39 -9.23 15.54
CA TYR A 37 5.24 -8.08 15.35
C TYR A 37 4.62 -6.90 16.09
N ARG A 38 5.44 -6.13 16.81
CA ARG A 38 5.02 -4.85 17.38
C ARG A 38 5.93 -3.73 16.89
N GLY A 39 5.31 -2.63 16.51
CA GLY A 39 5.97 -1.38 16.21
C GLY A 39 5.73 -0.31 17.28
N PRO A 40 6.17 0.93 17.02
CA PRO A 40 6.01 2.05 17.94
C PRO A 40 4.54 2.36 18.26
N VAL A 41 4.25 2.70 19.52
CA VAL A 41 2.90 3.03 19.97
C VAL A 41 2.35 4.24 19.22
N GLY A 42 1.08 4.18 18.78
CA GLY A 42 0.41 5.28 18.08
C GLY A 42 0.85 5.50 16.62
N SER A 43 1.77 4.68 16.09
CA SER A 43 2.28 4.79 14.72
C SER A 43 1.36 4.23 13.63
N LEU A 44 0.28 3.56 14.03
CA LEU A 44 -0.54 2.70 13.15
C LEU A 44 0.29 1.59 12.49
N PHE A 45 1.26 1.03 13.20
CA PHE A 45 2.01 -0.14 12.73
C PHE A 45 1.05 -1.29 12.40
N GLY A 46 1.19 -1.85 11.20
CA GLY A 46 0.26 -2.87 10.67
C GLY A 46 -0.85 -2.31 9.80
N PHE A 47 -0.84 -1.00 9.49
CA PHE A 47 -1.83 -0.38 8.59
C PHE A 47 -1.79 -1.00 7.19
N SER A 48 -0.60 -1.35 6.70
CA SER A 48 -0.41 -2.14 5.49
C SER A 48 0.65 -3.21 5.73
N VAL A 49 0.52 -4.37 5.08
CA VAL A 49 1.44 -5.51 5.23
C VAL A 49 1.68 -6.20 3.90
N ALA A 50 2.90 -6.66 3.66
CA ALA A 50 3.25 -7.45 2.48
C ALA A 50 4.36 -8.45 2.81
N GLY A 51 4.31 -9.64 2.21
CA GLY A 51 5.41 -10.60 2.25
C GLY A 51 6.53 -10.20 1.30
N TYR A 52 7.78 -10.35 1.70
CA TYR A 52 8.95 -10.05 0.87
C TYR A 52 9.96 -11.16 0.99
N THR A 53 10.49 -11.60 -0.15
CA THR A 53 11.52 -12.64 -0.19
C THR A 53 12.73 -12.11 -0.94
N ASP A 54 13.89 -12.24 -0.30
CA ASP A 54 15.22 -12.04 -0.87
C ASP A 54 15.94 -13.40 -0.91
N THR A 55 17.06 -13.48 -1.62
CA THR A 55 17.92 -14.65 -1.93
C THR A 55 17.83 -15.79 -0.93
N ASN A 56 17.94 -15.50 0.36
CA ASN A 56 17.96 -16.51 1.42
C ASN A 56 17.09 -16.13 2.63
N SER A 57 16.19 -15.17 2.52
CA SER A 57 15.44 -14.69 3.69
C SER A 57 14.04 -14.23 3.35
N SER A 58 13.09 -14.67 4.17
CA SER A 58 11.71 -14.22 4.11
C SER A 58 11.47 -13.14 5.16
N TRP A 59 10.78 -12.09 4.75
CA TRP A 59 10.50 -10.91 5.55
C TRP A 59 9.02 -10.55 5.46
N VAL A 60 8.53 -9.92 6.51
CA VAL A 60 7.26 -9.21 6.52
C VAL A 60 7.57 -7.72 6.47
N ILE A 61 7.05 -7.04 5.46
CA ILE A 61 7.13 -5.59 5.33
C ILE A 61 5.86 -5.00 5.92
N VAL A 62 6.01 -4.03 6.82
CA VAL A 62 4.90 -3.45 7.58
C VAL A 62 4.92 -1.93 7.49
N GLY A 63 3.82 -1.36 7.03
CA GLY A 63 3.60 0.09 7.00
C GLY A 63 3.09 0.62 8.35
N ALA A 64 3.57 1.80 8.72
CA ALA A 64 3.19 2.53 9.93
C ALA A 64 3.06 4.04 9.61
N PRO A 65 1.92 4.49 9.03
CA PRO A 65 1.77 5.83 8.45
C PRO A 65 1.88 7.01 9.43
N ARG A 66 1.88 6.76 10.74
CA ARG A 66 2.06 7.80 11.78
C ARG A 66 3.36 7.63 12.58
N ALA A 67 4.24 6.72 12.18
CA ALA A 67 5.55 6.59 12.79
C ALA A 67 6.35 7.89 12.63
N ASN A 68 7.14 8.23 13.66
CA ASN A 68 8.15 9.26 13.56
C ASN A 68 9.42 8.68 12.93
N THR A 69 10.15 9.53 12.20
CA THR A 69 11.42 9.19 11.56
C THR A 69 12.49 10.17 12.03
N SER A 70 13.73 9.95 11.58
CA SER A 70 14.85 10.88 11.78
C SER A 70 14.81 12.08 10.82
N GLN A 71 13.80 12.19 9.96
CA GLN A 71 13.70 13.27 8.98
C GLN A 71 13.58 14.63 9.69
N PRO A 72 14.50 15.59 9.41
CA PRO A 72 14.50 16.87 10.10
C PRO A 72 13.26 17.69 9.75
N GLY A 73 12.58 18.22 10.77
CA GLY A 73 11.40 19.08 10.60
C GLY A 73 10.15 18.36 10.08
N VAL A 74 10.09 17.03 10.19
CA VAL A 74 8.95 16.21 9.77
C VAL A 74 8.33 15.53 10.99
N VAL A 75 7.03 15.75 11.21
CA VAL A 75 6.29 15.14 12.33
C VAL A 75 5.33 14.09 11.78
N GLN A 76 5.35 12.88 12.35
CA GLN A 76 4.50 11.76 11.94
C GLN A 76 4.49 11.56 10.41
N GLY A 77 5.67 11.60 9.80
CA GLY A 77 5.83 11.40 8.35
C GLY A 77 5.41 10.00 7.91
N GLY A 78 5.47 9.03 8.81
CA GLY A 78 5.23 7.61 8.53
C GLY A 78 6.51 6.88 8.18
N ALA A 79 6.52 5.57 8.37
CA ALA A 79 7.65 4.70 8.12
C ALA A 79 7.21 3.32 7.64
N VAL A 80 8.16 2.59 7.05
CA VAL A 80 7.99 1.17 6.72
C VAL A 80 9.04 0.38 7.48
N PHE A 81 8.66 -0.79 7.96
CA PHE A 81 9.49 -1.69 8.73
C PHE A 81 9.67 -3.03 8.01
N ARG A 82 10.82 -3.67 8.21
CA ARG A 82 11.05 -5.08 7.86
C ARG A 82 11.14 -5.92 9.12
N CYS A 83 10.47 -7.06 9.13
CA CYS A 83 10.49 -8.01 10.22
C CYS A 83 10.89 -9.39 9.67
N ALA A 84 11.77 -10.13 10.35
CA ALA A 84 12.12 -11.48 9.92
C ALA A 84 10.88 -12.40 9.99
N ALA A 85 10.63 -13.16 8.93
CA ALA A 85 9.54 -14.14 8.91
C ALA A 85 9.93 -15.43 9.66
N ASP A 86 11.21 -15.81 9.61
CA ASP A 86 11.67 -17.08 10.17
C ASP A 86 11.62 -17.11 11.71
N PRO A 87 11.16 -18.22 12.34
CA PRO A 87 11.20 -18.43 13.79
C PRO A 87 12.64 -18.27 14.33
N PRO A 88 12.85 -17.73 15.55
CA PRO A 88 14.20 -17.67 16.10
C PRO A 88 14.66 -19.09 16.41
N ALA A 89 15.96 -19.35 16.29
CA ALA A 89 16.54 -20.68 16.58
C ALA A 89 16.35 -21.10 18.06
N THR A 90 16.05 -20.15 18.94
CA THR A 90 15.83 -20.32 20.37
C THR A 90 14.44 -19.78 20.73
N GLY A 91 13.64 -20.58 21.44
CA GLY A 91 12.21 -20.34 21.74
C GLY A 91 11.88 -19.17 22.66
N ASP A 92 12.71 -18.13 22.70
CA ASP A 92 12.53 -16.98 23.57
C ASP A 92 11.84 -15.84 22.81
N SER A 93 10.63 -15.54 23.31
CA SER A 93 9.71 -14.46 22.95
C SER A 93 8.97 -14.59 21.60
N PRO A 94 7.62 -14.65 21.60
CA PRO A 94 6.81 -14.59 20.37
C PRO A 94 6.84 -13.20 19.72
N LEU A 95 7.42 -12.20 20.40
CA LEU A 95 7.46 -10.83 19.94
C LEU A 95 8.75 -10.54 19.17
N ARG A 96 8.60 -10.22 17.88
CA ARG A 96 9.73 -9.89 17.01
C ARG A 96 9.92 -8.38 16.87
N THR A 97 11.18 -7.96 17.00
CA THR A 97 11.60 -6.59 16.71
C THR A 97 11.71 -6.41 15.21
N CYS A 98 11.14 -5.32 14.70
CA CYS A 98 11.23 -4.93 13.30
C CYS A 98 12.18 -3.75 13.12
N GLN A 99 12.92 -3.74 12.02
CA GLN A 99 13.83 -2.66 11.67
C GLN A 99 13.13 -1.66 10.73
N GLN A 100 13.24 -0.37 11.03
CA GLN A 100 12.77 0.67 10.11
C GLN A 100 13.63 0.72 8.84
N LEU A 101 12.98 0.83 7.68
CA LEU A 101 13.62 0.90 6.37
C LEU A 101 13.89 2.36 5.96
N PRO A 102 15.11 2.70 5.53
CA PRO A 102 15.50 4.07 5.21
C PRO A 102 15.14 4.45 3.77
N PHE A 103 13.84 4.65 3.47
CA PHE A 103 13.41 5.10 2.14
C PHE A 103 13.80 6.56 1.84
N ASP A 104 13.62 7.45 2.81
CA ASP A 104 13.93 8.86 2.68
C ASP A 104 14.27 9.45 4.05
N GLU A 105 15.51 9.88 4.20
CA GLU A 105 16.02 10.49 5.44
C GLU A 105 16.02 12.02 5.36
N LYS A 106 15.67 12.59 4.22
CA LYS A 106 15.65 14.05 4.01
C LYS A 106 14.34 14.62 4.54
N GLY A 107 14.44 15.81 5.14
CA GLY A 107 13.29 16.57 5.63
C GLY A 107 12.44 17.17 4.50
N ASN A 108 11.71 18.24 4.83
CA ASN A 108 10.93 18.99 3.84
C ASN A 108 11.83 19.57 2.73
N ASN A 109 11.48 19.34 1.47
CA ASN A 109 12.22 19.91 0.35
C ASN A 109 11.95 21.42 0.23
N ALA A 110 12.99 22.18 -0.07
CA ALA A 110 12.92 23.62 -0.30
C ALA A 110 13.68 24.02 -1.58
N VAL A 111 13.16 25.01 -2.30
CA VAL A 111 13.81 25.62 -3.46
C VAL A 111 13.99 27.10 -3.17
N SER A 112 15.23 27.58 -3.27
CA SER A 112 15.64 28.96 -2.95
C SER A 112 15.22 29.37 -1.53
N GLY A 113 15.47 28.51 -0.54
CA GLY A 113 15.13 28.75 0.87
C GLY A 113 13.64 28.70 1.21
N ARG A 114 12.79 28.36 0.24
CA ARG A 114 11.33 28.31 0.43
C ARG A 114 10.83 26.88 0.28
N GLN A 115 10.18 26.36 1.31
CA GLN A 115 9.60 25.02 1.33
C GLN A 115 8.63 24.81 0.16
N ILE A 116 8.78 23.69 -0.54
CA ILE A 116 7.95 23.26 -1.68
C ILE A 116 7.24 21.93 -1.44
N VAL A 117 7.63 21.21 -0.39
CA VAL A 117 7.03 19.94 0.03
C VAL A 117 6.81 19.98 1.54
N ASP A 118 5.68 19.48 1.99
CA ASP A 118 5.41 19.22 3.41
C ASP A 118 5.20 17.71 3.60
N LYS A 119 6.17 17.07 4.24
CA LYS A 119 6.17 15.63 4.54
C LYS A 119 5.51 15.32 5.88
N SER A 120 5.15 16.32 6.69
CA SER A 120 4.52 16.08 7.99
C SER A 120 3.11 15.52 7.81
N GLY A 121 2.80 14.42 8.48
CA GLY A 121 1.50 13.75 8.33
C GLY A 121 1.20 13.25 6.92
N GLN A 122 2.23 13.01 6.09
CA GLN A 122 2.07 12.54 4.71
C GLN A 122 1.57 11.09 4.59
N TRP A 123 1.54 10.35 5.71
CA TRP A 123 1.08 8.97 5.78
C TRP A 123 1.96 7.98 4.98
N PHE A 124 3.28 8.13 5.05
CA PHE A 124 4.20 7.20 4.39
C PHE A 124 4.11 5.79 4.99
N GLY A 125 3.87 4.79 4.15
CA GLY A 125 3.56 3.43 4.61
C GLY A 125 2.06 3.15 4.76
N ALA A 126 1.19 4.06 4.30
CA ALA A 126 -0.24 3.76 4.16
C ALA A 126 -0.51 2.64 3.16
N LEU A 127 0.37 2.50 2.17
CA LEU A 127 0.39 1.37 1.26
C LEU A 127 1.80 0.82 1.16
N VAL A 128 1.89 -0.51 1.19
CA VAL A 128 3.11 -1.26 0.90
C VAL A 128 2.75 -2.35 -0.11
N ALA A 129 3.56 -2.49 -1.16
CA ALA A 129 3.47 -3.57 -2.12
C ALA A 129 4.87 -4.12 -2.40
N THR A 130 4.97 -5.40 -2.71
CA THR A 130 6.25 -6.09 -2.95
C THR A 130 6.16 -6.94 -4.21
N SER A 131 7.28 -7.10 -4.91
CA SER A 131 7.41 -8.12 -5.96
C SER A 131 8.63 -8.99 -5.70
N PRO A 132 8.51 -10.33 -5.84
CA PRO A 132 9.66 -11.20 -5.88
C PRO A 132 10.40 -10.93 -7.20
N GLY A 133 11.59 -10.34 -7.14
CA GLY A 133 12.36 -9.96 -8.32
C GLY A 133 13.18 -11.12 -8.89
N VAL A 134 13.77 -10.92 -10.07
CA VAL A 134 14.71 -11.85 -10.69
C VAL A 134 16.01 -11.88 -9.91
N ASN A 135 16.63 -13.07 -9.79
CA ASN A 135 17.86 -13.28 -9.00
C ASN A 135 17.72 -12.85 -7.53
N ASN A 136 16.48 -12.83 -7.04
CA ASN A 136 16.08 -12.41 -5.70
C ASN A 136 16.35 -10.94 -5.36
N SER A 137 16.49 -10.05 -6.35
CA SER A 137 16.43 -8.60 -6.11
C SER A 137 14.96 -8.15 -6.06
N GLY A 138 14.27 -8.47 -4.97
CA GLY A 138 12.86 -8.09 -4.80
C GLY A 138 12.68 -6.57 -4.70
N VAL A 139 11.57 -6.06 -5.24
CA VAL A 139 11.20 -4.63 -5.18
C VAL A 139 10.20 -4.41 -4.06
N VAL A 140 10.36 -3.28 -3.34
CA VAL A 140 9.40 -2.82 -2.33
C VAL A 140 8.91 -1.43 -2.69
N VAL A 141 7.60 -1.25 -2.69
CA VAL A 141 6.95 0.03 -2.90
C VAL A 141 6.21 0.45 -1.67
N ALA A 142 6.40 1.71 -1.31
CA ALA A 142 5.74 2.33 -0.17
C ALA A 142 5.22 3.72 -0.57
N CYS A 143 3.99 4.03 -0.21
CA CYS A 143 3.35 5.28 -0.62
C CYS A 143 2.93 6.16 0.55
N ALA A 144 2.85 7.47 0.26
CA ALA A 144 2.41 8.55 1.13
C ALA A 144 1.27 9.31 0.42
N PRO A 145 0.00 8.85 0.52
CA PRO A 145 -1.14 9.43 -0.20
C PRO A 145 -1.50 10.84 0.28
N ARG A 146 -0.99 11.28 1.43
CA ARG A 146 -1.18 12.65 1.96
C ARG A 146 0.07 13.52 1.79
N TYR A 147 1.00 13.11 0.93
CA TYR A 147 2.15 13.93 0.57
C TYR A 147 1.71 15.25 -0.07
N LEU A 148 2.19 16.35 0.49
CA LEU A 148 1.73 17.68 0.14
C LEU A 148 2.80 18.43 -0.62
N TRP A 149 2.35 19.02 -1.71
CA TRP A 149 3.18 19.83 -2.59
C TRP A 149 2.61 21.24 -2.71
N TYR A 150 3.51 22.22 -2.69
CA TYR A 150 3.16 23.61 -2.95
C TYR A 150 3.37 23.92 -4.42
N THR A 151 2.36 24.52 -5.06
CA THR A 151 2.48 24.99 -6.44
C THR A 151 3.64 25.97 -6.60
N SER A 152 4.13 26.16 -7.82
CA SER A 152 5.26 27.08 -8.12
C SER A 152 5.03 28.51 -7.60
N ASN A 153 3.78 28.99 -7.59
CA ASN A 153 3.39 30.28 -7.00
C ASN A 153 3.08 30.23 -5.49
N ARG A 154 3.13 29.05 -4.85
CA ARG A 154 2.91 28.76 -3.42
C ARG A 154 1.58 29.25 -2.85
N LYS A 155 0.59 29.53 -3.70
CA LYS A 155 -0.75 29.94 -3.26
C LYS A 155 -1.64 28.74 -2.92
N ARG A 156 -1.19 27.53 -3.22
CA ARG A 156 -1.96 26.29 -3.04
C ARG A 156 -1.11 25.20 -2.43
N ARG A 157 -1.78 24.36 -1.66
CA ARG A 157 -1.26 23.16 -1.01
C ARG A 157 -2.10 22.00 -1.51
N ASP A 158 -1.48 21.16 -2.32
CA ASP A 158 -2.15 20.12 -3.09
C ASP A 158 -1.69 18.75 -2.55
N PRO A 159 -2.58 17.90 -2.01
CA PRO A 159 -2.25 16.54 -1.58
C PRO A 159 -2.10 15.63 -2.80
N VAL A 160 -0.98 15.79 -3.51
CA VAL A 160 -0.70 15.07 -4.75
C VAL A 160 -0.40 13.59 -4.54
N GLY A 161 0.12 13.22 -3.35
CA GLY A 161 0.61 11.87 -3.08
C GLY A 161 1.96 11.57 -3.74
N THR A 162 2.66 10.57 -3.23
CA THR A 162 3.92 10.05 -3.77
C THR A 162 4.12 8.59 -3.38
N CYS A 163 4.93 7.87 -4.15
CA CYS A 163 5.43 6.54 -3.81
C CYS A 163 6.94 6.49 -3.94
N PHE A 164 7.58 5.65 -3.13
CA PHE A 164 8.99 5.34 -3.23
C PHE A 164 9.16 3.87 -3.59
N VAL A 165 10.07 3.58 -4.50
CA VAL A 165 10.38 2.23 -4.97
C VAL A 165 11.81 1.91 -4.57
N ALA A 166 11.95 0.97 -3.64
CA ALA A 166 13.23 0.45 -3.18
C ALA A 166 13.59 -0.83 -3.93
N LYS A 167 14.83 -0.90 -4.38
CA LYS A 167 15.41 -1.96 -5.20
C LYS A 167 16.77 -2.36 -4.65
N ASN A 168 17.32 -3.48 -5.12
CA ASN A 168 18.69 -3.91 -4.79
C ASN A 168 18.95 -3.88 -3.28
N GLY A 169 18.03 -4.42 -2.47
CA GLY A 169 18.15 -4.43 -1.02
C GLY A 169 18.14 -3.04 -0.36
N PHE A 170 17.31 -2.11 -0.87
CA PHE A 170 17.18 -0.72 -0.38
C PHE A 170 18.40 0.17 -0.64
N THR A 171 19.27 -0.22 -1.56
CA THR A 171 20.43 0.62 -1.96
C THR A 171 20.06 1.62 -3.06
N GLU A 172 19.03 1.32 -3.85
CA GLU A 172 18.50 2.19 -4.89
C GLU A 172 17.03 2.50 -4.56
N ILE A 173 16.72 3.78 -4.37
CA ILE A 173 15.39 4.25 -3.99
C ILE A 173 14.99 5.39 -4.91
N ASP A 174 13.91 5.18 -5.66
CA ASP A 174 13.35 6.14 -6.60
C ASP A 174 12.03 6.71 -6.10
N GLU A 175 11.84 8.03 -6.24
CA GLU A 175 10.58 8.71 -5.95
C GLU A 175 9.70 8.79 -7.21
N TYR A 176 8.44 8.37 -7.08
CA TYR A 176 7.41 8.45 -8.12
C TYR A 176 6.22 9.30 -7.66
N SER A 177 6.09 10.48 -8.26
CA SER A 177 5.07 11.49 -7.93
C SER A 177 4.37 12.00 -9.19
N PRO A 178 3.54 11.19 -9.87
CA PRO A 178 3.02 11.52 -11.21
C PRO A 178 2.01 12.67 -11.19
N CYS A 179 1.35 12.88 -10.04
CA CYS A 179 0.37 13.92 -9.85
C CYS A 179 1.00 15.26 -9.42
N ARG A 180 2.32 15.27 -9.18
CA ARG A 180 3.09 16.49 -8.93
C ARG A 180 3.43 17.17 -10.26
N THR A 181 2.43 17.83 -10.85
CA THR A 181 2.54 18.54 -12.13
C THR A 181 2.11 19.99 -12.02
N GLU A 182 2.28 20.78 -13.08
CA GLU A 182 1.74 22.14 -13.15
C GLU A 182 0.19 22.19 -13.24
N SER A 183 -0.47 21.04 -13.43
CA SER A 183 -1.93 20.92 -13.45
C SER A 183 -2.50 20.85 -12.03
N TRP A 184 -2.53 22.00 -11.36
CA TRP A 184 -2.92 22.16 -9.96
C TRP A 184 -4.45 22.24 -9.71
N GLY A 185 -4.83 22.07 -8.45
CA GLY A 185 -6.20 22.21 -7.95
C GLY A 185 -7.05 20.94 -8.07
N TYR A 186 -8.23 20.95 -7.43
CA TYR A 186 -9.10 19.76 -7.31
C TYR A 186 -9.66 19.27 -8.65
N HIS A 187 -9.93 20.20 -9.59
CA HIS A 187 -10.39 19.87 -10.95
C HIS A 187 -9.30 19.22 -11.82
N ARG A 188 -8.07 19.14 -11.29
CA ARG A 188 -6.89 18.57 -11.95
C ARG A 188 -6.17 17.64 -10.97
N GLN A 189 -4.86 17.48 -11.10
CA GLN A 189 -4.11 16.44 -10.37
C GLN A 189 -3.70 16.85 -8.95
N GLY A 190 -4.06 18.05 -8.49
CA GLY A 190 -3.66 18.58 -7.18
C GLY A 190 -4.19 17.75 -6.00
N TYR A 191 -5.31 17.04 -6.18
CA TYR A 191 -5.96 16.23 -5.14
C TYR A 191 -5.97 14.74 -5.50
N CYS A 192 -5.04 14.32 -6.36
CA CYS A 192 -4.95 12.95 -6.85
C CYS A 192 -4.66 11.93 -5.75
N GLN A 193 -3.89 12.29 -4.72
CA GLN A 193 -3.50 11.38 -3.64
C GLN A 193 -2.88 10.08 -4.15
N ALA A 194 -1.95 10.22 -5.11
CA ALA A 194 -1.20 9.13 -5.71
C ALA A 194 -0.64 8.18 -4.63
N GLY A 195 -0.87 6.88 -4.82
CA GLY A 195 -0.48 5.85 -3.85
C GLY A 195 -1.53 5.50 -2.79
N PHE A 196 -2.77 5.98 -2.95
CA PHE A 196 -3.92 5.47 -2.17
C PHE A 196 -4.18 3.98 -2.44
N GLY A 197 -3.99 3.55 -3.69
CA GLY A 197 -3.93 2.15 -4.10
C GLY A 197 -2.77 1.95 -5.06
N ALA A 198 -2.11 0.79 -4.99
CA ALA A 198 -1.09 0.40 -5.94
C ALA A 198 -0.92 -1.12 -6.04
N SER A 199 -0.46 -1.57 -7.21
CA SER A 199 -0.15 -2.97 -7.49
C SER A 199 1.05 -3.06 -8.41
N ILE A 200 1.85 -4.12 -8.24
CA ILE A 200 3.04 -4.40 -9.04
C ILE A 200 2.72 -5.55 -9.99
N ASN A 201 2.88 -5.35 -11.29
CA ASN A 201 2.74 -6.42 -12.28
C ASN A 201 4.13 -6.97 -12.67
N LYS A 202 4.20 -8.23 -13.11
CA LYS A 202 5.43 -8.89 -13.61
C LYS A 202 5.68 -8.64 -15.10
N VAL A 203 4.73 -8.02 -15.81
CA VAL A 203 4.72 -7.97 -17.27
C VAL A 203 5.36 -6.70 -17.84
N SER A 204 6.25 -6.92 -18.81
CA SER A 204 6.71 -5.92 -19.77
C SER A 204 5.68 -5.60 -20.83
N GLY A 205 5.28 -4.32 -20.89
CA GLY A 205 4.37 -3.82 -21.92
C GLY A 205 2.99 -3.40 -21.42
N CYS A 206 2.83 -3.17 -20.12
CA CYS A 206 1.67 -2.46 -19.56
C CYS A 206 1.74 -0.96 -19.90
N GLN A 207 1.84 -0.65 -21.19
CA GLN A 207 1.76 0.71 -21.70
C GLN A 207 0.30 1.06 -21.92
N GLU A 208 -0.37 1.46 -20.86
CA GLU A 208 -1.55 2.29 -21.06
C GLU A 208 -1.04 3.65 -21.54
N ARG A 209 -1.29 3.98 -22.81
CA ARG A 209 -1.05 5.32 -23.32
C ARG A 209 -1.86 6.27 -22.45
N ILE A 210 -1.16 7.00 -21.57
CA ILE A 210 -1.69 8.17 -20.89
C ILE A 210 -2.03 9.17 -22.00
N ALA A 211 -3.26 9.12 -22.52
CA ALA A 211 -3.79 10.20 -23.31
C ALA A 211 -3.99 11.37 -22.33
N PRO A 212 -3.35 12.53 -22.52
CA PRO A 212 -3.61 13.71 -21.71
C PRO A 212 -4.97 14.28 -22.09
N SER A 213 -6.05 13.59 -21.71
CA SER A 213 -7.40 14.16 -21.75
C SER A 213 -7.54 15.10 -20.56
N HIS A 214 -7.33 16.37 -20.86
CA HIS A 214 -7.20 17.53 -20.00
C HIS A 214 -8.38 17.87 -19.05
N ARG A 215 -9.36 16.98 -18.81
CA ARG A 215 -10.61 17.38 -18.15
C ARG A 215 -11.21 16.49 -17.05
N ASP A 216 -10.84 15.22 -16.90
CA ASP A 216 -11.50 14.36 -15.90
C ASP A 216 -10.49 13.60 -15.05
N VAL A 217 -10.26 14.10 -13.83
CA VAL A 217 -9.49 13.44 -12.76
C VAL A 217 -10.30 12.32 -12.12
N ASP A 218 -11.60 12.27 -12.40
CA ASP A 218 -12.54 11.40 -11.68
C ASP A 218 -12.46 9.93 -12.08
N ARG A 219 -11.76 9.52 -13.15
CA ARG A 219 -12.06 8.23 -13.80
C ARG A 219 -10.92 7.54 -14.54
N ARG A 220 -9.65 7.72 -14.16
CA ARG A 220 -8.61 6.84 -14.71
C ARG A 220 -7.53 6.51 -13.68
N PRO A 221 -7.16 5.23 -13.52
CA PRO A 221 -5.94 4.88 -12.83
C PRO A 221 -4.74 5.48 -13.56
N ILE A 222 -3.79 6.01 -12.79
CA ILE A 222 -2.52 6.50 -13.31
C ILE A 222 -1.55 5.33 -13.29
N ALA A 223 -1.31 4.75 -14.47
CA ALA A 223 -0.26 3.76 -14.64
C ALA A 223 1.09 4.47 -14.70
N ILE A 224 2.00 4.14 -13.78
CA ILE A 224 3.42 4.41 -13.93
C ILE A 224 4.11 3.12 -14.32
N ASP A 225 4.65 3.09 -15.52
CA ASP A 225 5.63 2.08 -15.87
C ASP A 225 6.97 2.45 -15.24
N ALA A 226 7.36 1.78 -14.15
CA ALA A 226 8.70 1.95 -13.61
C ALA A 226 9.60 0.91 -14.29
N ARG A 227 10.39 1.38 -15.25
CA ARG A 227 11.41 0.56 -15.89
C ARG A 227 12.51 0.29 -14.88
N LEU A 228 12.62 -0.97 -14.51
CA LEU A 228 13.41 -1.46 -13.41
C LEU A 228 14.35 -2.48 -14.04
N ASP A 229 15.57 -2.05 -14.33
CA ASP A 229 16.39 -2.64 -15.39
C ASP A 229 16.49 -4.17 -15.31
N THR A 230 16.03 -4.79 -16.41
CA THR A 230 15.91 -6.22 -16.77
C THR A 230 14.56 -6.92 -16.63
N GLU A 231 13.58 -6.41 -15.86
CA GLU A 231 12.17 -6.82 -15.97
C GLU A 231 11.24 -5.63 -15.73
N VAL A 232 10.25 -5.48 -16.61
CA VAL A 232 9.32 -4.35 -16.52
C VAL A 232 8.26 -4.68 -15.49
N HIS A 233 8.29 -3.97 -14.37
CA HIS A 233 7.22 -4.00 -13.39
C HIS A 233 6.37 -2.73 -13.55
N ALA A 234 5.13 -2.90 -14.02
CA ALA A 234 4.19 -1.78 -14.08
C ALA A 234 3.56 -1.54 -12.71
N PHE A 235 3.63 -0.29 -12.26
CA PHE A 235 3.03 0.20 -11.02
C PHE A 235 1.78 0.99 -11.36
N TYR A 236 0.63 0.44 -11.03
CA TYR A 236 -0.62 1.19 -11.19
C TYR A 236 -0.91 1.96 -9.92
N MET A 237 -1.35 3.20 -10.04
CA MET A 237 -1.99 3.93 -8.95
C MET A 237 -3.46 4.11 -9.28
N THR A 238 -4.33 3.50 -8.48
CA THR A 238 -5.77 3.67 -8.60
C THR A 238 -6.22 4.87 -7.78
N VAL A 239 -6.98 5.77 -8.40
CA VAL A 239 -7.83 6.72 -7.69
C VAL A 239 -9.11 5.96 -7.26
N PRO A 240 -9.75 6.29 -6.12
CA PRO A 240 -10.89 5.53 -5.61
C PRO A 240 -12.05 5.48 -6.62
N GLY A 241 -12.51 4.28 -7.00
CA GLY A 241 -13.72 4.09 -7.81
C GLY A 241 -13.60 3.25 -9.08
N GLU A 242 -12.42 2.74 -9.44
CA GLU A 242 -12.24 2.00 -10.71
C GLU A 242 -11.45 0.68 -10.60
N THR A 243 -11.88 -0.31 -11.38
CA THR A 243 -11.20 -1.60 -11.58
C THR A 243 -10.39 -1.57 -12.88
N LEU A 244 -9.08 -1.83 -12.78
CA LEU A 244 -8.15 -1.87 -13.92
C LEU A 244 -8.45 -3.06 -14.86
N LYS A 245 -8.67 -2.79 -16.15
CA LYS A 245 -8.69 -3.83 -17.20
C LYS A 245 -7.35 -3.83 -17.93
N CYS A 246 -6.42 -4.68 -17.49
CA CYS A 246 -5.21 -4.97 -18.27
C CYS A 246 -5.61 -5.75 -19.54
N GLY A 247 -5.24 -5.24 -20.72
CA GLY A 247 -5.50 -5.88 -22.00
C GLY A 247 -4.70 -7.18 -22.17
N ARG A 248 -5.39 -8.31 -22.01
CA ARG A 248 -5.13 -9.66 -22.56
C ARG A 248 -3.66 -10.11 -22.69
N LEU A 249 -3.11 -10.68 -21.62
CA LEU A 249 -2.46 -12.01 -21.64
C LEU A 249 -2.19 -12.53 -20.21
N SER A 250 -2.57 -13.80 -20.02
CA SER A 250 -2.40 -14.68 -18.86
C SER A 250 -3.56 -14.71 -17.86
N ARG A 251 -4.08 -15.93 -17.71
CA ARG A 251 -5.27 -16.33 -16.92
C ARG A 251 -4.98 -16.52 -15.44
N ASP A 252 -3.77 -16.23 -14.98
CA ASP A 252 -3.39 -16.46 -13.60
C ASP A 252 -2.98 -15.13 -12.98
N LEU A 253 -3.86 -14.56 -12.15
CA LEU A 253 -3.51 -13.82 -10.92
C LEU A 253 -4.80 -13.28 -10.30
N ALA A 254 -5.15 -13.85 -9.14
CA ALA A 254 -6.25 -13.40 -8.30
C ALA A 254 -5.92 -12.02 -7.70
N PRO A 255 -6.87 -11.07 -7.68
CA PRO A 255 -6.70 -9.83 -6.95
C PRO A 255 -6.83 -10.12 -5.45
N VAL A 256 -5.72 -10.21 -4.72
CA VAL A 256 -5.76 -10.09 -3.25
C VAL A 256 -5.61 -8.61 -2.91
N SER A 257 -6.66 -7.84 -3.17
CA SER A 257 -6.91 -6.60 -2.42
C SER A 257 -7.78 -6.98 -1.23
N LEU A 258 -7.15 -7.25 -0.09
CA LEU A 258 -7.84 -7.16 1.20
C LEU A 258 -8.09 -5.68 1.47
N ILE A 259 -9.17 -5.16 0.87
CA ILE A 259 -9.84 -3.98 1.40
C ILE A 259 -10.35 -4.41 2.77
N SER A 260 -9.70 -3.94 3.83
CA SER A 260 -10.27 -4.05 5.17
C SER A 260 -11.55 -3.22 5.20
N GLN A 261 -12.68 -3.86 4.94
CA GLN A 261 -13.97 -3.36 5.39
C GLN A 261 -14.02 -3.52 6.90
N PHE A 262 -13.65 -2.46 7.62
CA PHE A 262 -14.13 -2.24 8.98
C PHE A 262 -15.11 -1.06 8.90
N GLY A 263 -16.39 -1.41 8.82
CA GLY A 263 -17.52 -0.58 9.24
C GLY A 263 -18.07 -1.14 10.54
#